data_AF-A0AA92UCZ0-F1
#
_entry.id   AF-A0AA92UCZ0-F1
#
_cell.length_a   1.000
_cell.length_b   1.000
_cell.length_c   1.000
_cell.angle_alpha   90.00
_cell.angle_beta   90.00
_cell.angle_gamma   90.00
#
_symmetry.space_group_name_H-M   'P 1'
#
loop_
_entity.id
_entity.type
_entity.pdbx_description
1 polymer ?
#
loop_
_entity_poly.entity_id
_entity_poly.type
_entity_poly.pdbx_seq_one_letter_code
_entity_poly.pdbx_strand_id
1 'polypeptide(L)'
;MKHIESLAVKYHQEKVGTLSLSADGKVCTFEYDNQWLASGFSISPLELPLKPGLFIAKATPFNGNFGIFEDSLPDGYGRYLLHKTLLKEGINDFELSALDRLSIVGNGGMGALTYEPITSVQTGHEIEDFDLLQAKALEVLKEQQDNDAGLLLYNSGNSGGCRPKAIFTNEDGHWLVKFRHTYDLTHCTEGYNGEHATSVNGTGNPTVEDMIAVGVKNKMKEKRCREIYEEVTEQC
;
A
#
# COMPACT_ATOMS: atom_id res chain seq x y z
N MET A 1 19.88 -15.06 -2.42
CA MET A 1 19.72 -13.99 -3.44
C MET A 1 21.04 -13.24 -3.54
N LYS A 2 21.45 -12.77 -4.74
CA LYS A 2 22.66 -11.93 -4.87
C LYS A 2 22.29 -10.48 -4.51
N HIS A 3 23.07 -9.84 -3.65
CA HIS A 3 22.83 -8.44 -3.30
C HIS A 3 23.08 -7.50 -4.48
N ILE A 4 22.26 -6.47 -4.57
CA ILE A 4 22.31 -5.44 -5.61
C ILE A 4 23.10 -4.24 -5.10
N GLU A 5 24.22 -3.96 -5.76
CA GLU A 5 25.10 -2.83 -5.41
C GLU A 5 24.67 -1.53 -6.10
N SER A 6 24.02 -1.64 -7.27
CA SER A 6 23.50 -0.51 -8.03
C SER A 6 22.30 -0.89 -8.89
N LEU A 7 21.43 0.09 -9.12
CA LEU A 7 20.25 0.02 -9.98
C LEU A 7 20.27 1.15 -11.00
N ALA A 8 19.96 0.86 -12.25
CA ALA A 8 19.51 1.86 -13.20
C ALA A 8 18.04 2.19 -12.89
N VAL A 9 17.78 3.47 -12.61
CA VAL A 9 16.41 4.00 -12.48
C VAL A 9 15.99 4.55 -13.83
N LYS A 10 14.82 4.12 -14.31
CA LYS A 10 14.33 4.46 -15.66
C LYS A 10 12.92 5.02 -15.59
N TYR A 11 12.57 5.87 -16.56
CA TYR A 11 11.24 6.44 -16.79
C TYR A 11 10.88 6.20 -18.26
N HIS A 12 9.80 5.46 -18.53
CA HIS A 12 9.43 5.03 -19.89
C HIS A 12 10.61 4.46 -20.71
N GLN A 13 11.40 3.56 -20.11
CA GLN A 13 12.60 2.94 -20.69
C GLN A 13 13.84 3.83 -20.83
N GLU A 14 13.72 5.15 -20.64
CA GLU A 14 14.87 6.05 -20.63
C GLU A 14 15.55 6.06 -19.26
N LYS A 15 16.88 6.03 -19.24
CA LYS A 15 17.63 6.04 -17.98
C LYS A 15 17.60 7.43 -17.37
N VAL A 16 16.96 7.54 -16.21
CA VAL A 16 16.94 8.75 -15.40
C VAL A 16 18.26 8.92 -14.67
N GLY A 17 18.78 7.84 -14.11
CA GLY A 17 20.02 7.87 -13.34
C GLY A 17 20.41 6.51 -12.78
N THR A 18 21.40 6.53 -11.89
CA THR A 18 21.91 5.35 -11.20
C THR A 18 21.72 5.54 -9.70
N LEU A 19 21.05 4.59 -9.05
CA LEU A 19 20.89 4.48 -7.60
C LEU A 19 21.86 3.43 -7.07
N SER A 20 22.70 3.76 -6.11
CA SER A 20 23.73 2.88 -5.54
C SER A 20 23.78 3.01 -4.03
N LEU A 21 24.38 2.06 -3.32
CA LEU A 21 24.71 2.25 -1.91
C LEU A 21 26.01 3.07 -1.74
N SER A 22 26.11 3.81 -0.65
CA SER A 22 27.36 4.42 -0.20
C SER A 22 28.41 3.34 0.10
N ALA A 23 29.69 3.72 0.12
CA ALA A 23 30.78 2.77 0.39
C ALA A 23 30.67 2.05 1.76
N ASP A 24 30.02 2.67 2.74
CA ASP A 24 29.73 2.08 4.05
C ASP A 24 28.39 1.32 4.11
N GLY A 25 27.64 1.28 3.00
CA GLY A 25 26.37 0.56 2.86
C GLY A 25 25.19 1.17 3.63
N LYS A 26 25.34 2.34 4.24
CA LYS A 26 24.33 2.89 5.15
C LYS A 26 23.27 3.74 4.48
N VAL A 27 23.60 4.39 3.37
CA VAL A 27 22.67 5.28 2.66
C VAL A 27 22.75 5.06 1.17
N CYS A 28 21.68 5.38 0.48
CA CYS A 28 21.60 5.40 -0.96
C CYS A 28 22.24 6.68 -1.50
N THR A 29 22.79 6.56 -2.68
CA THR A 29 23.35 7.63 -3.50
C THR A 29 22.69 7.58 -4.86
N PHE A 30 22.44 8.74 -5.45
CA PHE A 30 21.80 8.84 -6.75
C PHE A 30 22.56 9.83 -7.62
N GLU A 31 22.75 9.49 -8.89
CA GLU A 31 23.32 10.40 -9.89
C GLU A 31 22.47 10.34 -11.15
N TYR A 32 22.06 11.51 -11.65
CA TYR A 32 21.31 11.62 -12.90
C TYR A 32 22.19 11.22 -14.08
N ASP A 33 21.56 10.60 -15.08
CA ASP A 33 22.21 10.35 -16.36
C ASP A 33 22.41 11.66 -17.13
N ASN A 34 23.54 11.79 -17.85
CA ASN A 34 23.85 13.00 -18.62
C ASN A 34 22.80 13.30 -19.70
N GLN A 35 22.21 12.27 -20.31
CA GLN A 35 21.16 12.46 -21.30
C GLN A 35 19.86 12.96 -20.66
N TRP A 36 19.54 12.45 -19.47
CA TRP A 36 18.39 12.91 -18.69
C TRP A 36 18.57 14.34 -18.19
N LEU A 37 19.77 14.73 -17.78
CA LEU A 37 20.08 16.12 -17.41
C LEU A 37 19.85 17.10 -18.57
N ALA A 38 20.07 16.67 -19.81
CA ALA A 38 19.94 17.52 -20.98
C ALA A 38 18.50 17.73 -21.45
N SER A 39 17.62 16.77 -21.21
CA SER A 39 16.28 16.71 -21.86
C SER A 39 15.12 16.31 -20.94
N GLY A 40 15.43 15.72 -19.79
CA GLY A 40 14.46 15.25 -18.82
C GLY A 40 14.03 16.32 -17.83
N PHE A 41 13.54 15.85 -16.68
CA PHE A 41 13.04 16.69 -15.60
C PHE A 41 13.47 16.13 -14.24
N SER A 42 13.38 16.95 -13.20
CA SER A 42 13.65 16.47 -11.84
C SER A 42 12.53 15.52 -11.40
N ILE A 43 12.89 14.28 -11.04
CA ILE A 43 11.91 13.31 -10.56
C ILE A 43 11.42 13.64 -9.13
N SER A 44 12.26 14.28 -8.31
CA SER A 44 11.89 14.78 -6.98
C SER A 44 12.53 16.16 -6.76
N PRO A 45 11.86 17.27 -7.12
CA PRO A 45 12.47 18.62 -7.11
C PRO A 45 13.09 19.06 -5.79
N LEU A 46 12.60 18.55 -4.66
CA LEU A 46 13.09 18.91 -3.33
C LEU A 46 14.31 18.11 -2.91
N GLU A 47 14.36 16.81 -3.20
CA GLU A 47 15.47 15.94 -2.78
C GLU A 47 16.51 15.74 -3.89
N LEU A 48 16.06 15.70 -5.14
CA LEU A 48 16.82 15.41 -6.35
C LEU A 48 16.58 16.50 -7.42
N PRO A 49 16.91 17.78 -7.17
CA PRO A 49 16.81 18.81 -8.22
C PRO A 49 17.62 18.42 -9.45
N LEU A 50 17.16 18.77 -10.66
CA LEU A 50 17.81 18.37 -11.91
C LEU A 50 19.13 19.14 -12.10
N LYS A 51 20.22 18.57 -11.59
CA LYS A 51 21.58 19.10 -11.74
C LYS A 51 22.59 17.96 -11.72
N PRO A 52 23.77 18.13 -12.34
CA PRO A 52 24.83 17.13 -12.27
C PRO A 52 25.36 16.96 -10.85
N GLY A 53 25.95 15.79 -10.60
CA GLY A 53 26.63 15.43 -9.36
C GLY A 53 25.89 14.37 -8.53
N LEU A 54 26.60 13.89 -7.52
CA LEU A 54 26.13 12.83 -6.63
C LEU A 54 25.21 13.40 -5.55
N PHE A 55 24.00 12.86 -5.46
CA PHE A 55 23.08 13.07 -4.36
C PHE A 55 23.26 11.96 -3.32
N ILE A 56 23.18 12.31 -2.05
CA ILE A 56 23.31 11.38 -0.93
C ILE A 56 22.03 11.48 -0.10
N ALA A 57 21.37 10.35 0.13
CA ALA A 57 20.16 10.28 0.92
C ALA A 57 20.43 10.61 2.41
N LYS A 58 19.38 11.02 3.11
CA LYS A 58 19.42 11.20 4.56
C LYS A 58 19.22 9.86 5.26
N ALA A 59 19.87 9.66 6.41
CA ALA A 59 19.68 8.46 7.21
C ALA A 59 18.22 8.28 7.68
N THR A 60 17.50 9.38 7.91
CA THR A 60 16.08 9.38 8.30
C THR A 60 15.27 10.28 7.36
N PRO A 61 13.95 10.02 7.16
CA PRO A 61 13.13 8.99 7.82
C PRO A 61 13.18 7.59 7.16
N PHE A 62 13.75 7.49 5.97
CA PHE A 62 13.65 6.30 5.12
C PHE A 62 14.84 5.34 5.23
N ASN A 63 15.47 5.26 6.40
CA ASN A 63 16.61 4.38 6.67
C ASN A 63 17.72 4.46 5.61
N GLY A 64 18.05 5.69 5.18
CA GLY A 64 19.07 5.92 4.18
C GLY A 64 18.58 5.88 2.73
N ASN A 65 17.29 5.79 2.45
CA ASN A 65 16.75 5.88 1.08
C ASN A 65 16.19 7.28 0.75
N PHE A 66 15.96 7.57 -0.53
CA PHE A 66 15.24 8.77 -0.98
C PHE A 66 13.73 8.53 -0.95
N GLY A 67 12.94 9.54 -0.62
CA GLY A 67 11.49 9.39 -0.48
C GLY A 67 10.81 8.93 -1.76
N ILE A 68 11.25 9.42 -2.93
CA ILE A 68 10.69 9.01 -4.22
C ILE A 68 10.91 7.53 -4.55
N PHE A 69 12.03 6.94 -4.12
CA PHE A 69 12.27 5.52 -4.35
C PHE A 69 11.59 4.67 -3.29
N GLU A 70 11.47 5.14 -2.05
CA GLU A 70 10.62 4.49 -1.05
C GLU A 70 9.16 4.41 -1.47
N ASP A 71 8.64 5.45 -2.12
CA ASP A 71 7.24 5.46 -2.57
C ASP A 71 6.93 4.37 -3.61
N SER A 72 7.97 3.81 -4.23
CA SER A 72 7.86 2.66 -5.15
C SER A 72 7.92 1.30 -4.45
N LEU A 73 8.32 1.26 -3.17
CA LEU A 73 8.35 0.02 -2.40
C LEU A 73 6.95 -0.35 -1.87
N PRO A 74 6.66 -1.65 -1.73
CA PRO A 74 5.45 -2.10 -1.06
C PRO A 74 5.39 -1.60 0.39
N ASP A 75 4.24 -1.07 0.79
CA ASP A 75 3.94 -0.64 2.16
C ASP A 75 3.21 -1.76 2.94
N GLY A 76 2.65 -1.50 4.12
CA GLY A 76 2.09 -2.47 5.08
C GLY A 76 1.60 -3.81 4.51
N TYR A 77 0.60 -3.82 3.61
CA TYR A 77 0.08 -5.07 3.04
C TYR A 77 1.07 -5.74 2.08
N GLY A 78 1.59 -5.00 1.09
CA GLY A 78 2.52 -5.55 0.12
C GLY A 78 3.84 -5.97 0.76
N ARG A 79 4.30 -5.28 1.80
CA ARG A 79 5.49 -5.62 2.59
C ARG A 79 5.28 -6.93 3.35
N TYR A 80 4.10 -7.14 3.92
CA TYR A 80 3.73 -8.41 4.55
C TYR A 80 3.73 -9.56 3.53
N LEU A 81 3.10 -9.38 2.37
CA LEU A 81 3.10 -10.39 1.31
C LEU A 81 4.50 -10.68 0.77
N LEU A 82 5.33 -9.65 0.59
CA LEU A 82 6.72 -9.80 0.18
C LEU A 82 7.50 -10.60 1.22
N HIS A 83 7.37 -10.28 2.51
CA HIS A 83 8.00 -11.03 3.59
C HIS A 83 7.60 -12.51 3.56
N LYS A 84 6.30 -12.82 3.46
CA LYS A 84 5.81 -14.21 3.34
C LYS A 84 6.33 -14.93 2.10
N THR A 85 6.37 -14.24 0.96
CA THR A 85 6.88 -14.78 -0.30
C THR A 85 8.37 -15.10 -0.20
N LEU A 86 9.17 -14.19 0.36
CA LEU A 86 10.61 -14.38 0.55
C LEU A 86 10.93 -15.49 1.55
N LEU A 87 10.19 -15.56 2.66
CA LEU A 87 10.36 -16.62 3.65
C LEU A 87 10.15 -18.02 3.06
N LYS A 88 9.18 -18.18 2.15
CA LYS A 88 8.93 -19.44 1.45
C LYS A 88 10.12 -19.89 0.59
N GLU A 89 10.89 -18.94 0.06
CA GLU A 89 12.13 -19.16 -0.67
C GLU A 89 13.37 -19.22 0.24
N GLY A 90 13.18 -19.19 1.57
CA GLY A 90 14.27 -19.22 2.55
C GLY A 90 15.09 -17.92 2.62
N ILE A 91 14.54 -16.80 2.16
CA ILE A 91 15.19 -15.49 2.15
C ILE A 91 14.70 -14.66 3.35
N ASN A 92 15.64 -14.16 4.14
CA ASN A 92 15.35 -13.25 5.25
C ASN A 92 15.20 -11.81 4.73
N ASP A 93 14.00 -11.25 4.78
CA ASP A 93 13.73 -9.93 4.22
C ASP A 93 14.43 -8.80 5.01
N PHE A 94 14.73 -9.00 6.30
CA PHE A 94 15.45 -8.03 7.13
C PHE A 94 16.91 -7.80 6.69
N GLU A 95 17.46 -8.71 5.88
CA GLU A 95 18.80 -8.60 5.32
C GLU A 95 18.82 -7.88 3.95
N LEU A 96 17.64 -7.59 3.38
CA LEU A 96 17.52 -6.91 2.10
C LEU A 96 17.68 -5.40 2.23
N SER A 97 18.55 -4.84 1.41
CA SER A 97 18.70 -3.40 1.23
C SER A 97 17.51 -2.80 0.46
N ALA A 98 17.43 -1.46 0.42
CA ALA A 98 16.48 -0.76 -0.44
C ALA A 98 16.66 -1.14 -1.92
N LEU A 99 17.90 -1.32 -2.39
CA LEU A 99 18.20 -1.71 -3.76
C LEU A 99 17.71 -3.14 -4.06
N ASP A 100 17.90 -4.07 -3.13
CA ASP A 100 17.39 -5.44 -3.29
C ASP A 100 15.86 -5.42 -3.44
N ARG A 101 15.17 -4.65 -2.59
CA ARG A 101 13.71 -4.51 -2.64
C ARG A 101 13.23 -3.82 -3.92
N LEU A 102 13.91 -2.77 -4.38
CA LEU A 102 13.59 -2.08 -5.63
C LEU A 102 13.87 -2.97 -6.86
N SER A 103 14.90 -3.81 -6.81
CA SER A 103 15.17 -4.82 -7.84
C SER A 103 14.03 -5.84 -7.95
N ILE A 104 13.41 -6.22 -6.82
CA ILE A 104 12.23 -7.08 -6.78
C ILE A 104 11.00 -6.37 -7.39
N VAL A 105 10.82 -5.08 -7.11
CA VAL A 105 9.77 -4.26 -7.74
C VAL A 105 9.97 -4.20 -9.25
N GLY A 106 11.22 -4.01 -9.69
CA GLY A 106 11.63 -4.10 -11.09
C GLY A 106 10.87 -3.13 -11.98
N ASN A 107 10.17 -3.68 -12.98
CA ASN A 107 9.33 -2.91 -13.92
C ASN A 107 7.82 -3.09 -13.67
N GLY A 108 7.42 -3.84 -12.63
CA GLY A 108 6.03 -4.10 -12.28
C GLY A 108 5.50 -3.22 -11.14
N GLY A 109 6.27 -2.22 -10.72
CA GLY A 109 5.85 -1.26 -9.70
C GLY A 109 4.81 -0.27 -10.19
N MET A 110 3.99 0.24 -9.27
CA MET A 110 3.07 1.33 -9.55
C MET A 110 3.83 2.64 -9.88
N GLY A 111 3.27 3.44 -10.80
CA GLY A 111 3.90 4.67 -11.26
C GLY A 111 4.72 4.46 -12.54
N ALA A 112 5.63 5.38 -12.81
CA ALA A 112 6.39 5.40 -14.08
C ALA A 112 7.86 5.01 -13.93
N LEU A 113 8.36 4.88 -12.70
CA LEU A 113 9.74 4.50 -12.44
C LEU A 113 9.89 2.98 -12.50
N THR A 114 10.98 2.54 -13.12
CA THR A 114 11.36 1.12 -13.19
C THR A 114 12.82 0.95 -12.82
N TYR A 115 13.17 -0.24 -12.33
CA TYR A 115 14.48 -0.53 -11.73
C TYR A 115 15.13 -1.73 -12.41
N GLU A 116 16.41 -1.58 -12.80
CA GLU A 116 17.20 -2.64 -13.42
C GLU A 116 18.55 -2.83 -12.70
N PRO A 117 19.03 -4.06 -12.45
CA PRO A 117 18.44 -5.34 -12.86
C PRO A 117 17.18 -5.71 -12.08
N ILE A 118 16.33 -6.52 -12.71
CA ILE A 118 15.12 -7.09 -12.09
C ILE A 118 15.51 -8.38 -11.37
N THR A 119 15.05 -8.55 -10.13
CA THR A 119 15.12 -9.83 -9.44
C THR A 119 13.75 -10.49 -9.35
N SER A 120 13.61 -11.61 -10.04
CA SER A 120 12.35 -12.35 -10.07
C SER A 120 12.13 -13.15 -8.78
N VAL A 121 11.25 -12.67 -7.93
CA VAL A 121 10.64 -13.42 -6.80
C VAL A 121 9.11 -13.46 -6.91
N GLN A 122 8.53 -12.63 -7.77
CA GLN A 122 7.10 -12.61 -8.03
C GLN A 122 6.73 -13.78 -8.94
N THR A 123 6.00 -14.75 -8.41
CA THR A 123 5.39 -15.84 -9.18
C THR A 123 3.89 -15.68 -9.11
N GLY A 124 3.23 -15.63 -10.27
CA GLY A 124 1.80 -15.40 -10.34
C GLY A 124 1.29 -15.27 -11.76
N HIS A 125 -0.01 -15.10 -11.85
CA HIS A 125 -0.74 -14.72 -13.06
C HIS A 125 -1.83 -13.75 -12.63
N GLU A 126 -2.32 -12.96 -13.59
CA GLU A 126 -3.44 -12.06 -13.36
C GLU A 126 -4.70 -12.86 -13.05
N ILE A 127 -5.46 -12.41 -12.05
CA ILE A 127 -6.74 -13.00 -11.67
C ILE A 127 -7.82 -11.92 -11.70
N GLU A 128 -8.81 -12.12 -12.56
CA GLU A 128 -9.96 -11.21 -12.69
C GLU A 128 -11.11 -11.56 -11.72
N ASP A 129 -11.05 -12.73 -11.07
CA ASP A 129 -11.99 -13.12 -10.02
C ASP A 129 -11.63 -12.41 -8.70
N PHE A 130 -12.22 -11.23 -8.51
CA PHE A 130 -12.00 -10.39 -7.35
C PHE A 130 -12.53 -10.99 -6.04
N ASP A 131 -13.56 -11.84 -6.10
CA ASP A 131 -14.09 -12.53 -4.92
C ASP A 131 -13.11 -13.61 -4.45
N LEU A 132 -12.49 -14.34 -5.40
CA LEU A 132 -11.40 -15.26 -5.12
C LEU A 132 -10.19 -14.54 -4.50
N LEU A 133 -9.78 -13.40 -5.07
CA LEU A 133 -8.68 -12.59 -4.52
C LEU A 133 -9.00 -12.08 -3.10
N GLN A 134 -10.24 -11.63 -2.86
CA GLN A 134 -10.70 -11.24 -1.53
C GLN A 134 -10.63 -12.40 -0.52
N ALA A 135 -11.06 -13.60 -0.92
CA ALA A 135 -11.02 -14.79 -0.06
C ALA A 135 -9.57 -15.15 0.30
N LYS A 136 -8.70 -15.25 -0.71
CA LYS A 136 -7.25 -15.52 -0.53
C LYS A 136 -6.59 -14.49 0.36
N ALA A 137 -6.89 -13.20 0.15
CA ALA A 137 -6.34 -12.13 0.97
C ALA A 137 -6.75 -12.27 2.44
N LEU A 138 -7.99 -12.67 2.73
CA LEU A 138 -8.45 -12.90 4.11
C LEU A 138 -7.77 -14.12 4.74
N GLU A 139 -7.59 -15.22 4.02
CA GLU A 139 -6.90 -16.41 4.54
C GLU A 139 -5.45 -16.09 4.91
N VAL A 140 -4.73 -15.41 4.02
CA VAL A 140 -3.35 -14.99 4.24
C VAL A 140 -3.25 -13.99 5.40
N LEU A 141 -4.13 -12.99 5.46
CA LEU A 141 -4.15 -12.03 6.58
C LEU A 141 -4.54 -12.65 7.93
N LYS A 142 -5.31 -13.75 7.93
CA LYS A 142 -5.65 -14.50 9.14
C LYS A 142 -4.58 -15.53 9.52
N GLU A 143 -3.46 -15.56 8.79
CA GLU A 143 -2.37 -16.52 8.98
C GLU A 143 -2.81 -17.98 8.85
N GLN A 144 -3.86 -18.24 8.07
CA GLN A 144 -4.34 -19.61 7.83
C GLN A 144 -3.45 -20.37 6.84
N GLN A 145 -2.84 -19.64 5.91
CA GLN A 145 -1.92 -20.16 4.89
C GLN A 145 -1.09 -19.04 4.29
N ASP A 146 0.11 -19.36 3.79
CA ASP A 146 1.02 -18.40 3.11
C ASP A 146 1.24 -18.72 1.63
N ASN A 147 0.57 -19.75 1.10
CA ASN A 147 0.78 -20.25 -0.26
C ASN A 147 0.39 -19.25 -1.35
N ASP A 148 -0.63 -18.43 -1.09
CA ASP A 148 -1.11 -17.41 -2.03
C ASP A 148 -0.40 -16.05 -1.88
N ALA A 149 0.55 -15.90 -0.96
CA ALA A 149 1.19 -14.61 -0.71
C ALA A 149 1.89 -14.04 -1.96
N GLY A 150 2.59 -14.88 -2.73
CA GLY A 150 3.25 -14.47 -3.97
C GLY A 150 2.27 -14.09 -5.07
N LEU A 151 1.15 -14.81 -5.17
CA LEU A 151 0.08 -14.52 -6.12
C LEU A 151 -0.61 -13.19 -5.81
N LEU A 152 -0.91 -12.94 -4.52
CA LEU A 152 -1.47 -11.67 -4.06
C LEU A 152 -0.47 -10.52 -4.25
N LEU A 153 0.83 -10.76 -4.02
CA LEU A 153 1.89 -9.78 -4.23
C LEU A 153 1.94 -9.36 -5.71
N TYR A 154 1.94 -10.35 -6.61
CA TYR A 154 1.90 -10.14 -8.06
C TYR A 154 0.68 -9.29 -8.46
N ASN A 155 -0.52 -9.71 -8.05
CA ASN A 155 -1.75 -9.00 -8.40
C ASN A 155 -1.85 -7.62 -7.73
N SER A 156 -1.13 -7.35 -6.63
CA SER A 156 -1.10 -6.03 -5.99
C SER A 156 -0.30 -4.97 -6.75
N GLY A 157 0.54 -5.37 -7.73
CA GLY A 157 1.37 -4.46 -8.52
C GLY A 157 2.34 -3.62 -7.68
N ASN A 158 2.78 -4.13 -6.53
CA ASN A 158 3.58 -3.41 -5.53
C ASN A 158 2.97 -2.06 -5.10
N SER A 159 1.66 -1.88 -5.23
CA SER A 159 1.03 -0.60 -4.88
C SER A 159 1.12 -0.32 -3.37
N GLY A 160 1.45 0.93 -3.02
CA GLY A 160 1.62 1.37 -1.63
C GLY A 160 0.33 1.34 -0.80
N GLY A 161 0.41 1.57 0.52
CA GLY A 161 -0.67 1.51 1.50
C GLY A 161 -0.90 0.15 2.20
N CYS A 162 -1.66 0.17 3.30
CA CYS A 162 -1.74 -0.96 4.24
C CYS A 162 -2.90 -1.96 4.04
N ARG A 163 -3.74 -1.78 3.00
CA ARG A 163 -4.94 -2.60 2.81
C ARG A 163 -4.78 -3.60 1.66
N PRO A 164 -5.47 -4.75 1.69
CA PRO A 164 -5.45 -5.68 0.58
C PRO A 164 -6.01 -5.06 -0.70
N LYS A 165 -5.36 -5.35 -1.81
CA LYS A 165 -5.65 -4.72 -3.09
C LYS A 165 -5.11 -5.52 -4.27
N ALA A 166 -5.68 -5.27 -5.44
CA ALA A 166 -5.19 -5.72 -6.73
C ALA A 166 -5.21 -4.57 -7.74
N ILE A 167 -4.30 -4.63 -8.70
CA ILE A 167 -4.29 -3.78 -9.90
C ILE A 167 -4.92 -4.60 -11.03
N PHE A 168 -5.78 -3.95 -11.82
CA PHE A 168 -6.46 -4.58 -12.94
C PHE A 168 -6.53 -3.60 -14.11
N THR A 169 -6.46 -4.08 -15.34
CA THR A 169 -6.60 -3.24 -16.55
C THR A 169 -7.61 -3.86 -17.49
N ASN A 170 -8.53 -3.05 -18.01
CA ASN A 170 -9.46 -3.45 -19.08
C ASN A 170 -9.56 -2.34 -20.14
N GLU A 171 -10.48 -2.48 -21.08
CA GLU A 171 -10.73 -1.49 -22.15
C GLU A 171 -11.11 -0.10 -21.60
N ASP A 172 -11.73 -0.04 -20.43
CA ASP A 172 -12.17 1.21 -19.79
C ASP A 172 -11.03 1.94 -19.06
N GLY A 173 -9.92 1.24 -18.75
CA GLY A 173 -8.73 1.82 -18.16
C GLY A 173 -8.06 0.96 -17.09
N HIS A 174 -7.38 1.64 -16.17
CA HIS A 174 -6.60 1.02 -15.09
C HIS A 174 -7.30 1.21 -13.75
N TRP A 175 -7.35 0.13 -12.96
CA TRP A 175 -8.13 0.05 -11.74
C TRP A 175 -7.25 -0.38 -10.56
N LEU A 176 -7.53 0.20 -9.40
CA LEU A 176 -7.06 -0.29 -8.11
C LEU A 176 -8.25 -0.83 -7.32
N VAL A 177 -8.37 -2.15 -7.28
CA VAL A 177 -9.43 -2.84 -6.54
C VAL A 177 -8.98 -2.99 -5.09
N LYS A 178 -9.76 -2.46 -4.14
CA LYS A 178 -9.48 -2.58 -2.71
C LYS A 178 -10.37 -3.64 -2.09
N PHE A 179 -9.76 -4.57 -1.36
CA PHE A 179 -10.48 -5.61 -0.65
C PHE A 179 -10.59 -5.26 0.85
N ARG A 180 -11.57 -5.89 1.49
CA ARG A 180 -11.82 -5.77 2.92
C ARG A 180 -10.71 -6.44 3.70
N HIS A 181 -10.27 -5.79 4.76
CA HIS A 181 -9.40 -6.36 5.78
C HIS A 181 -10.23 -7.20 6.76
N THR A 182 -9.55 -8.05 7.53
CA THR A 182 -10.12 -8.95 8.55
C THR A 182 -10.95 -8.27 9.65
N TYR A 183 -10.77 -6.95 9.86
CA TYR A 183 -11.50 -6.16 10.86
C TYR A 183 -12.33 -5.05 10.21
N ASP A 184 -12.43 -5.03 8.88
CA ASP A 184 -13.41 -4.18 8.22
C ASP A 184 -14.80 -4.75 8.46
N LEU A 185 -15.76 -3.87 8.69
CA LEU A 185 -17.16 -4.26 8.81
C LEU A 185 -17.59 -4.86 7.46
N THR A 186 -17.90 -6.16 7.46
CA THR A 186 -18.38 -6.85 6.26
C THR A 186 -19.89 -7.04 6.35
N HIS A 187 -20.50 -7.27 5.18
CA HIS A 187 -21.90 -7.66 5.08
C HIS A 187 -22.20 -8.85 5.98
N CYS A 188 -23.12 -8.67 6.92
CA CYS A 188 -23.57 -9.71 7.83
C CYS A 188 -24.94 -10.17 7.34
N THR A 189 -25.05 -11.43 6.90
CA THR A 189 -26.34 -12.01 6.47
C THR A 189 -27.36 -12.11 7.61
N GLU A 190 -26.91 -11.98 8.86
CA GLU A 190 -27.77 -11.92 10.05
C GLU A 190 -28.04 -10.47 10.53
N GLY A 191 -27.47 -9.47 9.85
CA GLY A 191 -27.67 -8.03 10.11
C GLY A 191 -28.82 -7.44 9.28
N TYR A 192 -29.38 -6.32 9.72
CA TYR A 192 -30.52 -5.67 9.05
C TYR A 192 -30.12 -5.16 7.65
N ASN A 193 -30.85 -5.57 6.61
CA ASN A 193 -30.55 -5.27 5.19
C ASN A 193 -29.11 -5.61 4.75
N GLY A 194 -28.45 -6.57 5.43
CA GLY A 194 -27.10 -6.97 5.07
C GLY A 194 -25.97 -6.11 5.65
N GLU A 195 -26.29 -5.04 6.41
CA GLU A 195 -25.29 -4.18 7.03
C GLU A 195 -25.32 -4.28 8.57
N HIS A 196 -24.17 -4.00 9.21
CA HIS A 196 -24.10 -3.79 10.66
C HIS A 196 -24.67 -2.41 11.01
N ALA A 197 -26.00 -2.27 11.06
CA ALA A 197 -26.63 -1.08 11.62
C ALA A 197 -26.33 -0.99 13.13
N THR A 198 -25.86 0.19 13.55
CA THR A 198 -25.71 0.54 14.97
C THR A 198 -27.08 0.51 15.63
N SER A 199 -27.34 -0.47 16.51
CA SER A 199 -28.55 -0.44 17.33
C SER A 199 -28.43 0.71 18.33
N VAL A 200 -29.44 1.57 18.41
CA VAL A 200 -29.56 2.51 19.53
C VAL A 200 -30.53 1.89 20.52
N ASN A 201 -30.12 1.81 21.79
CA ASN A 201 -30.94 1.20 22.86
C ASN A 201 -31.40 -0.24 22.57
N GLY A 202 -30.65 -1.00 21.77
CA GLY A 202 -30.98 -2.39 21.41
C GLY A 202 -32.07 -2.54 20.33
N THR A 203 -32.51 -1.44 19.71
CA THR A 203 -33.42 -1.48 18.55
C THR A 203 -32.69 -1.10 17.26
N GLY A 204 -33.04 -1.82 16.18
CA GLY A 204 -32.58 -1.53 14.81
C GLY A 204 -33.42 -0.48 14.09
N ASN A 205 -34.57 -0.09 14.66
CA ASN A 205 -35.42 1.03 14.21
C ASN A 205 -35.59 2.01 15.37
N PRO A 206 -34.53 2.77 15.71
CA PRO A 206 -34.55 3.61 16.89
C PRO A 206 -35.54 4.77 16.75
N THR A 207 -36.34 4.95 17.78
CA THR A 207 -37.22 6.10 17.93
C THR A 207 -36.47 7.25 18.61
N VAL A 208 -37.08 8.44 18.64
CA VAL A 208 -36.57 9.57 19.43
C VAL A 208 -36.34 9.19 20.90
N GLU A 209 -37.20 8.34 21.46
CA GLU A 209 -37.08 7.91 22.86
C GLU A 209 -35.88 6.98 23.07
N ASP A 210 -35.48 6.19 22.07
CA ASP A 210 -34.27 5.36 22.12
C ASP A 210 -32.99 6.21 22.13
N MET A 211 -32.98 7.28 21.33
CA MET A 211 -31.88 8.24 21.28
C MET A 211 -31.72 8.95 22.63
N ILE A 212 -32.84 9.35 23.23
CA ILE A 212 -32.88 10.02 24.53
C ILE A 212 -32.45 9.07 25.66
N ALA A 213 -32.94 7.83 25.65
CA ALA A 213 -32.60 6.82 26.65
C ALA A 213 -31.09 6.56 26.69
N VAL A 214 -30.44 6.47 25.52
CA VAL A 214 -28.97 6.33 25.43
C VAL A 214 -28.25 7.58 25.94
N GLY A 215 -28.72 8.78 25.61
CA GLY A 215 -28.13 10.03 26.10
C GLY A 215 -28.22 10.18 27.63
N VAL A 216 -29.39 9.89 28.21
CA VAL A 216 -29.62 9.95 29.66
C VAL A 216 -28.77 8.90 30.39
N LYS A 217 -28.68 7.68 29.85
CA LYS A 217 -27.77 6.64 30.37
C LYS A 217 -26.31 7.11 30.44
N ASN A 218 -25.90 7.97 29.51
CA ASN A 218 -24.58 8.59 29.46
C ASN A 218 -24.50 9.95 30.18
N LYS A 219 -25.42 10.21 31.12
CA LYS A 219 -25.45 11.39 32.00
C LYS A 219 -25.73 12.73 31.29
N MET A 220 -26.27 12.71 30.07
CA MET A 220 -26.81 13.91 29.45
C MET A 220 -28.18 14.25 30.04
N LYS A 221 -28.49 15.55 30.15
CA LYS A 221 -29.85 15.98 30.51
C LYS A 221 -30.79 15.67 29.36
N GLU A 222 -31.94 15.06 29.64
CA GLU A 222 -32.96 14.70 28.65
C GLU A 222 -33.30 15.87 27.70
N LYS A 223 -33.50 17.08 28.25
CA LYS A 223 -33.76 18.28 27.45
C LYS A 223 -32.70 18.51 26.38
N ARG A 224 -31.41 18.33 26.71
CA ARG A 224 -30.31 18.50 25.77
C ARG A 224 -30.30 17.40 24.71
N CYS A 225 -30.66 16.17 25.07
CA CYS A 225 -30.80 15.08 24.10
C CYS A 225 -31.89 15.39 23.06
N ARG A 226 -33.05 15.92 23.50
CA ARG A 226 -34.15 16.34 22.62
C ARG A 226 -33.73 17.49 21.69
N GLU A 227 -33.10 18.53 22.23
CA GLU A 227 -32.57 19.66 21.44
C GLU A 227 -31.61 19.19 20.33
N ILE A 228 -30.67 18.28 20.65
CA ILE A 228 -29.71 17.74 19.66
C ILE A 228 -30.44 16.90 18.60
N TYR A 229 -31.40 16.07 19.01
CA TYR A 229 -32.17 15.25 18.08
C TYR A 229 -32.95 16.11 17.08
N GLU A 230 -33.62 17.16 17.56
CA GLU A 230 -34.33 18.14 16.72
C GLU A 230 -33.37 18.88 15.78
N GLU A 231 -32.24 19.39 16.28
CA GLU A 231 -31.21 20.09 15.49
C GLU A 231 -30.69 19.26 14.32
N VAL A 232 -30.43 17.96 14.56
CA VAL A 232 -29.95 17.04 13.51
C VAL A 232 -31.08 16.68 12.53
N THR A 233 -32.29 16.45 13.02
CA THR A 233 -33.44 16.07 12.18
C THR A 233 -33.86 17.21 11.25
N GLU A 234 -33.73 18.47 11.66
CA GLU A 234 -34.03 19.63 10.81
C GLU A 234 -33.03 19.82 9.66
N GLN A 235 -31.86 19.19 9.72
CA GLN A 235 -30.79 19.30 8.70
C GLN A 235 -30.68 18.09 7.77
N CYS A 236 -31.47 17.04 7.98
CA CYS A 236 -31.47 15.79 7.21
C CYS A 236 -32.78 15.63 6.43
#